data_AF-A0A218UEK3-F1
#
_entry.id   AF-A0A218UEK3-F1
#
_cell.length_a   1.000
_cell.length_b   1.000
_cell.length_c   1.000
_cell.angle_alpha   90.00
_cell.angle_beta   90.00
_cell.angle_gamma   90.00
#
_symmetry.space_group_name_H-M   'P 1'
#
loop_
_entity.id
_entity.type
_entity.pdbx_description
1 polymer ?
#
loop_
_entity_poly.entity_id
_entity_poly.type
_entity_poly.pdbx_seq_one_letter_code
_entity_poly.pdbx_strand_id
1 'polypeptide(L)'
;MTDPAPLVKGLARLWERLPAEAQAAYGRRYLDKYAESTTLLHRLSSSRLSLVTDAVTHALLSRCPRSRYAAGWDARLIFLPLSYCPAWLSDTILGFFLPIPASGIP
;
A
#
# COMPACT_ATOMS: atom_id res chain seq x y z
N MET A 1 -14.19 4.16 -11.80
CA MET A 1 -13.74 3.55 -10.53
C MET A 1 -13.49 2.09 -10.85
N THR A 2 -12.23 1.63 -10.83
CA THR A 2 -11.88 0.26 -11.18
C THR A 2 -12.49 -0.69 -10.15
N ASP A 3 -13.06 -1.80 -10.57
CA ASP A 3 -13.56 -2.83 -9.65
C ASP A 3 -12.39 -3.45 -8.87
N PRO A 4 -12.44 -3.60 -7.53
CA PRO A 4 -11.41 -4.33 -6.78
C PRO A 4 -11.45 -5.85 -7.01
N ALA A 5 -12.54 -6.42 -7.53
CA ALA A 5 -12.67 -7.86 -7.77
C ALA A 5 -11.55 -8.48 -8.64
N PRO A 6 -11.09 -7.86 -9.76
CA PRO A 6 -9.95 -8.38 -10.53
C PRO A 6 -8.65 -8.45 -9.72
N LEU A 7 -8.41 -7.52 -8.77
CA LEU A 7 -7.22 -7.55 -7.92
C LEU A 7 -7.25 -8.74 -6.97
N VAL A 8 -8.38 -8.96 -6.30
CA VAL A 8 -8.56 -10.11 -5.39
C VAL A 8 -8.46 -11.44 -6.15
N LYS A 9 -9.04 -11.52 -7.35
CA LYS A 9 -8.89 -12.69 -8.23
C LYS A 9 -7.45 -12.92 -8.67
N GLY A 10 -6.69 -11.85 -8.94
CA GLY A 10 -5.27 -11.92 -9.22
C GLY A 10 -4.47 -12.49 -8.04
N LEU A 11 -4.75 -12.03 -6.83
CA LEU A 11 -4.13 -12.53 -5.60
C LEU A 11 -4.42 -14.02 -5.37
N ALA A 12 -5.67 -14.46 -5.56
CA ALA A 12 -6.04 -15.86 -5.44
C ALA A 12 -5.29 -16.75 -6.46
N ARG A 13 -5.19 -16.29 -7.72
CA ARG A 13 -4.43 -17.02 -8.76
C ARG A 13 -2.94 -17.10 -8.45
N LEU A 14 -2.36 -16.05 -7.89
CA LEU A 14 -0.97 -16.06 -7.46
C LEU A 14 -0.78 -17.07 -6.33
N TRP A 15 -1.68 -17.07 -5.35
CA TRP A 15 -1.64 -18.03 -4.24
C TRP A 15 -1.64 -19.48 -4.70
N GLU A 16 -2.50 -19.84 -5.65
CA GLU A 16 -2.56 -21.20 -6.20
C GLU A 16 -1.26 -21.63 -6.90
N ARG A 17 -0.48 -20.66 -7.41
CA ARG A 17 0.81 -20.92 -8.06
C ARG A 17 1.98 -20.99 -7.09
N LEU A 18 1.81 -20.58 -5.83
CA LEU A 18 2.89 -20.66 -4.85
C LEU A 18 3.21 -22.11 -4.49
N PRO A 19 4.49 -22.44 -4.21
CA PRO A 19 4.86 -23.76 -3.69
C PRO A 19 4.18 -24.03 -2.34
N ALA A 20 3.89 -25.30 -2.07
CA ALA A 20 3.15 -25.73 -0.88
C ALA A 20 3.81 -25.28 0.43
N GLU A 21 5.15 -25.25 0.47
CA GLU A 21 5.93 -24.75 1.61
C GLU A 21 5.64 -23.28 1.91
N ALA A 22 5.55 -22.44 0.89
CA ALA A 22 5.24 -21.01 1.06
C ALA A 22 3.75 -20.81 1.44
N GLN A 23 2.84 -21.58 0.86
CA GLN A 23 1.41 -21.52 1.25
C GLN A 23 1.22 -21.91 2.71
N ALA A 24 1.96 -22.91 3.20
CA ALA A 24 1.92 -23.34 4.60
C ALA A 24 2.56 -22.29 5.53
N ALA A 25 3.68 -21.69 5.13
CA ALA A 25 4.38 -20.67 5.92
C ALA A 25 3.56 -19.39 6.12
N TYR A 26 2.88 -18.89 5.09
CA TYR A 26 2.03 -17.70 5.20
C TYR A 26 0.65 -18.03 5.78
N GLY A 27 0.08 -19.18 5.41
CA GLY A 27 -1.24 -19.63 5.84
C GLY A 27 -2.40 -18.93 5.14
N ARG A 28 -3.53 -19.62 4.99
CA ARG A 28 -4.68 -19.11 4.22
C ARG A 28 -5.33 -17.86 4.83
N ARG A 29 -5.29 -17.73 6.17
CA ARG A 29 -5.79 -16.55 6.90
C ARG A 29 -5.02 -15.26 6.54
N TYR A 30 -3.74 -15.38 6.15
CA TYR A 30 -2.96 -14.24 5.69
C TYR A 30 -3.51 -13.71 4.37
N LEU A 31 -3.82 -14.61 3.43
CA LEU A 31 -4.39 -14.22 2.13
C LEU A 31 -5.72 -13.49 2.28
N ASP A 32 -6.62 -14.01 3.13
CA ASP A 32 -7.94 -13.41 3.32
C ASP A 32 -7.81 -11.99 3.89
N LYS A 33 -7.00 -11.81 4.95
CA LYS A 33 -6.72 -10.48 5.53
C LYS A 33 -6.04 -9.53 4.55
N TYR A 34 -5.12 -10.05 3.73
CA TYR A 34 -4.43 -9.25 2.72
C TYR A 34 -5.37 -8.81 1.60
N ALA A 35 -6.29 -9.68 1.17
CA ALA A 35 -7.33 -9.35 0.21
C ALA A 35 -8.28 -8.29 0.76
N GLU A 36 -8.76 -8.43 1.99
CA GLU A 36 -9.59 -7.42 2.67
C GLU A 36 -8.87 -6.07 2.75
N SER A 37 -7.62 -6.06 3.23
CA SER A 37 -6.80 -4.84 3.32
C SER A 37 -6.60 -4.17 1.96
N THR A 38 -6.38 -4.96 0.91
CA THR A 38 -6.25 -4.46 -0.47
C THR A 38 -7.56 -3.82 -0.94
N THR A 39 -8.71 -4.42 -0.65
CA THR A 39 -10.01 -3.83 -1.01
C THR A 39 -10.29 -2.54 -0.25
N LEU A 40 -9.92 -2.45 1.02
CA LEU A 40 -10.03 -1.24 1.83
C LEU A 40 -9.13 -0.13 1.28
N LEU A 41 -7.87 -0.45 0.97
CA LEU A 41 -6.93 0.52 0.39
C LEU A 41 -7.42 1.03 -0.97
N HIS A 42 -7.99 0.15 -1.79
CA HIS A 42 -8.60 0.53 -3.07
C HIS A 42 -9.81 1.46 -2.89
N ARG A 43 -10.62 1.28 -1.85
CA ARG A 43 -11.72 2.20 -1.51
C ARG A 43 -11.23 3.55 -1.01
N LEU A 44 -10.13 3.57 -0.25
CA LEU A 44 -9.51 4.80 0.25
C LEU A 44 -8.76 5.57 -0.85
N SER A 45 -8.39 4.88 -1.93
CA SER A 45 -7.72 5.48 -3.07
C SER A 45 -8.62 6.48 -3.79
N SER A 46 -8.12 7.70 -3.95
CA SER A 46 -8.89 8.74 -4.63
C SER A 46 -8.98 8.48 -6.13
N SER A 47 -10.14 8.75 -6.73
CA SER A 47 -10.33 8.65 -8.19
C SER A 47 -9.72 9.80 -8.99
N ARG A 48 -9.19 10.82 -8.29
CA ARG A 48 -8.70 12.06 -8.89
C ARG A 48 -7.24 11.92 -9.32
N LEU A 49 -7.05 11.48 -10.57
CA LEU A 49 -5.74 11.46 -11.24
C LEU A 49 -5.10 12.86 -11.36
N SER A 50 -5.93 13.92 -11.29
CA SER A 50 -5.48 15.31 -11.37
C SER A 50 -4.44 15.65 -10.30
N LEU A 51 -4.50 15.02 -9.12
CA LEU A 51 -3.55 15.25 -8.04
C LEU A 51 -2.10 14.95 -8.44
N VAL A 52 -1.90 13.96 -9.31
CA VAL A 52 -0.57 13.59 -9.82
C VAL A 52 -0.15 14.54 -10.94
N THR A 53 -1.05 14.83 -11.88
CA THR A 53 -0.75 15.73 -13.00
C THR A 53 -0.48 17.16 -12.55
N ASP A 54 -1.19 17.63 -11.53
CA ASP A 54 -0.99 18.96 -10.95
C ASP A 54 0.37 19.05 -10.25
N ALA A 55 0.76 18.00 -9.51
CA ALA A 55 2.08 17.92 -8.87
C ALA A 55 3.21 17.93 -9.90
N VAL A 56 3.07 17.17 -11.00
CA VAL A 56 4.04 17.16 -12.10
C VAL A 56 4.08 18.51 -12.82
N THR A 57 2.93 19.09 -13.14
CA THR A 57 2.83 20.40 -13.80
C THR A 57 3.48 21.49 -12.95
N HIS A 58 3.22 21.48 -11.64
CA HIS A 58 3.86 22.41 -10.71
C HIS A 58 5.38 22.19 -10.65
N ALA A 59 5.87 20.96 -10.68
CA ALA A 59 7.30 20.68 -10.73
C ALA A 59 7.95 21.26 -11.99
N LEU A 60 7.35 21.05 -13.16
CA LEU A 60 7.88 21.50 -14.45
C LEU A 60 7.84 23.02 -14.64
N LEU A 61 6.79 23.68 -14.15
CA LEU A 61 6.58 25.13 -14.36
C LEU A 61 7.11 26.01 -13.21
N SER A 62 7.54 25.42 -12.09
CA SER A 62 8.02 26.21 -10.96
C SER A 62 9.41 26.80 -11.22
N ARG A 63 9.57 28.09 -10.90
CA ARG A 63 10.87 28.80 -10.96
C ARG A 63 11.90 28.24 -9.98
N CYS A 64 11.44 27.65 -8.87
CA CYS A 64 12.28 27.02 -7.85
C CYS A 64 11.68 25.65 -7.49
N PRO A 65 12.08 24.57 -8.18
CA PRO A 65 11.51 23.25 -7.95
C PRO A 65 11.89 22.70 -6.56
N ARG A 66 10.95 21.99 -5.94
CA ARG A 66 11.18 21.29 -4.66
C ARG A 66 11.77 19.91 -4.91
N SER A 67 12.58 19.42 -3.97
CA SER A 67 13.15 18.07 -4.06
C SER A 67 12.10 16.96 -3.88
N ARG A 68 10.93 17.26 -3.30
CA ARG A 68 9.84 16.29 -3.07
C ARG A 68 8.49 16.93 -3.34
N TYR A 69 7.70 16.31 -4.22
CA TYR A 69 6.31 16.66 -4.51
C TYR A 69 5.41 15.52 -4.04
N ALA A 70 4.56 15.78 -3.05
CA ALA A 70 3.56 14.84 -2.57
C ALA A 70 2.29 15.00 -3.42
N ALA A 71 1.95 13.97 -4.20
CA ALA A 71 0.70 13.92 -4.94
C ALA A 71 -0.41 13.44 -4.00
N GLY A 72 -1.36 14.32 -3.70
CA GLY A 72 -2.45 14.01 -2.77
C GLY A 72 -2.18 14.43 -1.32
N TRP A 73 -3.23 14.37 -0.52
CA TRP A 73 -3.22 14.79 0.88
C TRP A 73 -2.71 13.70 1.83
N ASP A 74 -3.00 12.44 1.50
CA ASP A 74 -2.47 11.23 2.13
C ASP A 74 -0.94 11.17 2.06
N ALA A 75 -0.36 11.44 0.89
CA ALA A 75 1.09 11.53 0.72
C ALA A 75 1.73 12.59 1.62
N ARG A 76 1.04 13.72 1.81
CA ARG A 76 1.55 14.87 2.58
C ARG A 76 1.34 14.73 4.09
N LEU A 77 0.24 14.13 4.54
CA LEU A 77 -0.10 14.03 5.96
C LEU A 77 0.23 12.70 6.61
N ILE A 78 0.32 11.61 5.84
CA ILE A 78 0.56 10.27 6.40
C ILE A 78 1.98 9.85 6.07
N PHE A 79 2.29 9.75 4.78
CA PHE A 79 3.57 9.16 4.34
C PHE A 79 4.77 10.09 4.59
N LEU A 80 4.60 11.40 4.40
CA LEU A 80 5.67 12.37 4.64
C LEU A 80 6.11 12.41 6.10
N PRO A 81 5.24 12.57 7.12
CA PRO A 81 5.68 12.51 8.51
C PRO A 81 6.21 11.14 8.90
N LEU A 82 5.57 10.06 8.43
CA LEU A 82 6.04 8.69 8.69
C LEU A 82 7.48 8.48 8.19
N SER A 83 7.87 9.12 7.08
CA SER A 83 9.24 9.05 6.55
C SER A 83 10.28 9.74 7.43
N TYR A 84 9.87 10.67 8.29
CA TYR A 84 10.75 11.33 9.26
C TYR A 84 10.64 10.73 10.67
N CYS A 85 9.65 9.86 10.90
CA CYS A 85 9.50 9.15 12.15
C CYS A 85 10.63 8.13 12.36
N PRO A 86 10.97 7.80 13.61
CA PRO A 86 11.95 6.77 13.91
C PRO A 86 11.46 5.39 13.45
N ALA A 87 12.40 4.51 13.08
CA ALA A 87 12.11 3.20 12.49
C ALA A 87 11.15 2.35 13.32
N TRP A 88 11.27 2.39 14.66
CA TRP A 88 10.36 1.64 15.53
C TRP A 88 8.88 2.06 15.36
N LEU A 89 8.62 3.35 15.10
CA LEU A 89 7.25 3.85 14.92
C LEU A 89 6.71 3.45 13.55
N SER A 90 7.54 3.52 12.49
CA SER A 90 7.12 3.02 11.19
C SER A 90 6.85 1.51 11.22
N ASP A 91 7.71 0.74 11.89
CA ASP A 91 7.61 -0.72 11.96
C ASP A 91 6.39 -1.17 12.79
N THR A 92 6.07 -0.47 13.88
CA THR A 92 4.84 -0.74 14.64
C THR A 92 3.57 -0.42 13.86
N ILE A 93 3.55 0.68 13.11
CA ILE A 93 2.43 1.02 12.22
C ILE A 93 2.30 -0.03 11.12
N LEU A 94 3.41 -0.42 10.48
CA LEU A 94 3.43 -1.47 9.46
C LEU A 94 2.95 -2.81 10.02
N GLY A 95 3.40 -3.20 11.22
CA GLY A 95 2.98 -4.43 11.89
C GLY A 95 1.50 -4.45 12.29
N PHE A 96 0.86 -3.29 12.45
CA PHE A 96 -0.58 -3.22 12.68
C PHE A 96 -1.38 -3.44 11.38
N PHE A 97 -0.91 -2.91 10.25
CA PHE A 97 -1.61 -3.01 8.98
C PHE A 97 -1.32 -4.30 8.20
N LEU A 98 -0.10 -4.84 8.32
CA LEU A 98 0.29 -6.07 7.64
C LEU A 98 -0.07 -7.29 8.48
N PRO A 99 -0.71 -8.32 7.89
CA PRO A 99 -0.90 -9.58 8.58
C PRO A 99 0.45 -10.23 8.88
N ILE A 100 0.58 -10.89 10.04
CA ILE A 100 1.78 -11.65 10.40
C ILE A 100 1.68 -13.03 9.72
N PRO A 101 2.73 -13.52 9.04
CA PRO A 101 2.71 -14.85 8.46
C PRO A 101 2.61 -15.94 9.54
N ALA A 102 2.01 -17.08 9.23
CA ALA A 102 1.81 -18.17 10.20
C ALA A 102 3.13 -18.71 10.79
N SER A 103 4.22 -18.65 10.04
CA SER A 103 5.57 -19.01 10.51
C SER A 103 6.39 -17.83 11.06
N GLY A 104 5.80 -16.62 11.10
CA GLY A 104 6.45 -15.44 11.67
C GLY A 104 6.45 -15.54 13.19
N ILE A 105 7.58 -15.94 13.75
CA ILE A 105 7.83 -15.85 15.19
C ILE A 105 7.82 -14.35 15.55
N PRO A 106 7.10 -13.92 16.61
CA PRO A 106 7.09 -12.53 17.04
C PRO A 106 8.47 -12.02 17.47
#